data_AF-A0A1R3WVW9-F1
#
_entry.id   AF-A0A1R3WVW9-F1
#
_cell.length_a   1.000
_cell.length_b   1.000
_cell.length_c   1.000
_cell.angle_alpha   90.00
_cell.angle_beta   90.00
_cell.angle_gamma   90.00
#
_symmetry.space_group_name_H-M   'P 1'
#
loop_
_entity.id
_entity.type
_entity.pdbx_description
1 polymer ?
#
loop_
_entity_poly.entity_id
_entity_poly.type
_entity_poly.pdbx_seq_one_letter_code
_entity_poly.pdbx_strand_id
1 'polypeptide(L)'
;MAPRAPSSGAGLRAEPASLLERRRDDILAAVVAGVPYARFLGIGFERRGDELTARLAFDDKLIGNPMVPAIHGGVTAAFLEVTAILALGWRLLLPAIDARDIDPGEVAAGRLPRLPRTIDFSVNYLRPGLPRDAFARAVICRMGRRFSTVRVEAWQDQRDRPFAQAAGHFRMPKADVPDMPGGADGKQPAPAPRAGDG
;
A
#
# COMPACT_ATOMS: atom_id res chain seq x y z
N MET A 1 -45.76 -36.81 -23.05
CA MET A 1 -45.15 -35.46 -23.03
C MET A 1 -45.11 -35.02 -21.57
N ALA A 2 -43.99 -35.29 -20.87
CA ALA A 2 -43.83 -34.97 -19.44
C ALA A 2 -43.12 -33.61 -19.28
N PRO A 3 -43.51 -32.78 -18.31
CA PRO A 3 -42.85 -31.50 -18.07
C PRO A 3 -41.44 -31.71 -17.51
N ARG A 4 -40.48 -31.04 -18.14
CA ARG A 4 -39.05 -31.03 -17.85
C ARG A 4 -38.81 -30.22 -16.58
N ALA A 5 -38.19 -30.83 -15.56
CA ALA A 5 -37.78 -30.11 -14.35
C ALA A 5 -36.75 -29.03 -14.69
N PRO A 6 -36.84 -27.81 -14.12
CA PRO A 6 -35.81 -26.79 -14.30
C PRO A 6 -34.52 -27.24 -13.60
N SER A 7 -33.43 -27.16 -14.37
CA SER A 7 -32.06 -27.35 -13.94
C SER A 7 -31.74 -26.50 -12.71
N SER A 8 -31.28 -27.17 -11.66
CA SER A 8 -30.73 -26.56 -10.44
C SER A 8 -29.57 -25.64 -10.82
N GLY A 9 -29.87 -24.33 -10.94
CA GLY A 9 -28.85 -23.29 -10.94
C GLY A 9 -28.06 -23.41 -9.64
N ALA A 10 -26.78 -23.75 -9.76
CA ALA A 10 -25.83 -23.66 -8.67
C ALA A 10 -25.80 -22.21 -8.21
N GLY A 11 -26.61 -21.89 -7.18
CA GLY A 11 -26.58 -20.59 -6.54
C GLY A 11 -25.16 -20.32 -6.08
N LEU A 12 -24.62 -19.18 -6.50
CA LEU A 12 -23.46 -18.54 -5.89
C LEU A 12 -23.71 -18.44 -4.39
N ARG A 13 -23.32 -19.47 -3.63
CA ARG A 13 -23.37 -19.42 -2.17
C ARG A 13 -22.43 -18.30 -1.75
N ALA A 14 -22.99 -17.27 -1.14
CA ALA A 14 -22.20 -16.24 -0.45
C ALA A 14 -21.19 -16.96 0.45
N GLU A 15 -19.91 -16.61 0.31
CA GLU A 15 -18.86 -17.18 1.14
C GLU A 15 -19.17 -16.85 2.62
N PRO A 16 -18.97 -17.79 3.56
CA PRO A 16 -19.01 -17.44 4.97
C PRO A 16 -18.00 -16.30 5.24
N ALA A 17 -18.42 -15.29 6.00
CA ALA A 17 -17.65 -14.08 6.26
C ALA A 17 -16.21 -14.35 6.74
N SER A 18 -16.00 -15.44 7.48
CA SER A 18 -14.69 -15.90 7.96
C SER A 18 -13.69 -16.26 6.86
N LEU A 19 -14.16 -16.75 5.70
CA LEU A 19 -13.28 -17.04 4.56
C LEU A 19 -12.85 -15.77 3.83
N LEU A 20 -13.75 -14.78 3.70
CA LEU A 20 -13.41 -13.47 3.14
C LEU A 20 -12.40 -12.72 4.03
N GLU A 21 -12.58 -12.78 5.34
CA GLU A 21 -11.63 -12.21 6.30
C GLU A 21 -10.25 -12.85 6.19
N ARG A 22 -10.19 -14.19 6.14
CA ARG A 22 -8.93 -14.92 5.93
C ARG A 22 -8.27 -14.55 4.61
N ARG A 23 -9.02 -14.50 3.51
CA ARG A 23 -8.50 -14.12 2.20
C ARG A 23 -7.89 -12.71 2.22
N ARG A 24 -8.58 -11.76 2.85
CA ARG A 24 -8.07 -10.39 3.03
C ARG A 24 -6.75 -10.41 3.81
N ASP A 25 -6.68 -11.17 4.90
CA ASP A 25 -5.47 -11.27 5.72
C ASP A 25 -4.31 -11.91 4.95
N ASP A 26 -4.56 -12.96 4.16
CA ASP A 26 -3.55 -13.62 3.33
C ASP A 26 -3.00 -12.68 2.24
N ILE A 27 -3.87 -11.90 1.58
CA ILE A 27 -3.44 -10.91 0.58
C ILE A 27 -2.68 -9.77 1.24
N LEU A 28 -3.12 -9.28 2.39
CA LEU A 28 -2.39 -8.24 3.13
C LEU A 28 -0.99 -8.73 3.49
N ALA A 29 -0.88 -9.95 4.02
CA ALA A 29 0.41 -10.56 4.36
C ALA A 29 1.32 -10.68 3.13
N ALA A 30 0.78 -11.14 1.99
CA ALA A 30 1.53 -11.26 0.74
C ALA A 30 2.00 -9.89 0.20
N VAL A 31 1.14 -8.87 0.24
CA VAL A 31 1.50 -7.50 -0.17
C VAL A 31 2.59 -6.93 0.73
N VAL A 32 2.45 -7.05 2.06
CA VAL A 32 3.46 -6.57 3.03
C VAL A 32 4.80 -7.29 2.82
N ALA A 33 4.77 -8.62 2.63
CA ALA A 33 5.97 -9.41 2.36
C ALA A 33 6.66 -8.99 1.04
N GLY A 34 5.88 -8.53 0.07
CA GLY A 34 6.35 -8.00 -1.20
C GLY A 34 7.03 -6.63 -1.13
N VAL A 35 7.03 -5.94 0.02
CA VAL A 35 7.74 -4.67 0.22
C VAL A 35 9.05 -4.94 0.98
N PRO A 36 10.21 -5.05 0.29
CA PRO A 36 11.46 -5.47 0.92
C PRO A 36 11.90 -4.55 2.06
N TYR A 37 11.65 -3.24 1.90
CA TYR A 37 12.03 -2.25 2.89
C TYR A 37 11.19 -2.33 4.18
N ALA A 38 9.90 -2.67 4.06
CA ALA A 38 9.05 -2.93 5.23
C ALA A 38 9.57 -4.11 6.03
N ARG A 39 9.95 -5.21 5.35
CA ARG A 39 10.56 -6.38 5.99
C ARG A 39 11.88 -6.04 6.68
N PHE A 40 12.76 -5.30 6.02
CA PHE A 40 14.06 -4.91 6.58
C PHE A 40 13.89 -4.13 7.90
N LEU A 41 12.93 -3.20 7.94
CA LEU A 41 12.64 -2.38 9.12
C LEU A 41 11.80 -3.10 10.20
N GLY A 42 11.24 -4.28 9.91
CA GLY A 42 10.35 -4.98 10.85
C GLY A 42 8.95 -4.37 10.93
N ILE A 43 8.46 -3.78 9.82
CA ILE A 43 7.11 -3.21 9.73
C ILE A 43 6.11 -4.33 9.40
N GLY A 44 5.12 -4.50 10.26
CA GLY A 44 3.95 -5.36 10.06
C GLY A 44 2.65 -4.54 10.05
N PHE A 45 1.55 -5.17 9.64
CA PHE A 45 0.23 -4.54 9.62
C PHE A 45 -0.80 -5.46 10.28
N GLU A 46 -1.63 -4.86 11.12
CA GLU A 46 -2.81 -5.48 11.70
C GLU A 46 -4.07 -4.84 11.11
N ARG A 47 -5.00 -5.68 10.66
CA ARG A 47 -6.28 -5.24 10.14
C ARG A 47 -7.34 -5.28 11.24
N ARG A 48 -8.09 -4.19 11.37
CA ARG A 48 -9.26 -4.09 12.25
C ARG A 48 -10.43 -3.51 11.45
N GLY A 49 -11.32 -4.38 10.99
CA GLY A 49 -12.37 -3.98 10.05
C GLY A 49 -11.78 -3.49 8.73
N ASP A 50 -12.02 -2.22 8.41
CA ASP A 50 -11.48 -1.51 7.24
C ASP A 50 -10.22 -0.68 7.55
N GLU A 51 -9.81 -0.61 8.81
CA GLU A 51 -8.62 0.12 9.24
C GLU A 51 -7.39 -0.79 9.26
N LEU A 52 -6.24 -0.22 8.90
CA LEU A 52 -4.93 -0.82 9.10
C LEU A 52 -4.16 -0.05 10.18
N THR A 53 -3.58 -0.79 11.12
CA THR A 53 -2.60 -0.28 12.08
C THR A 53 -1.25 -0.90 11.74
N ALA A 54 -0.27 -0.07 11.38
CA ALA A 54 1.09 -0.52 11.18
C ALA A 54 1.79 -0.67 12.53
N ARG A 55 2.62 -1.70 12.69
CA ARG A 55 3.53 -1.88 13.83
C ARG A 55 4.97 -1.90 13.31
N LEU A 56 5.81 -1.04 13.85
CA LEU A 56 7.26 -1.11 13.74
C LEU A 56 7.78 -1.89 14.94
N ALA A 57 8.23 -3.13 14.71
CA ALA A 57 8.87 -3.92 15.75
C ALA A 57 10.24 -3.30 16.09
N PHE A 58 10.50 -3.03 17.37
CA PHE A 58 11.78 -2.47 17.77
C PHE A 58 12.93 -3.45 17.52
N ASP A 59 14.06 -2.89 17.10
CA ASP A 59 15.34 -3.56 16.87
C ASP A 59 16.42 -2.50 17.11
N ASP A 60 17.54 -2.87 17.75
CA ASP A 60 18.62 -1.95 18.08
C ASP A 60 19.19 -1.26 16.83
N LYS A 61 19.13 -1.91 15.65
CA LYS A 61 19.56 -1.30 14.38
C LYS A 61 18.76 -0.06 13.98
N LEU A 62 17.59 0.16 14.60
CA LEU A 62 16.72 1.31 14.34
C LEU A 62 17.19 2.55 15.11
N ILE A 63 18.12 2.42 16.04
CA ILE A 63 18.68 3.53 16.81
C ILE A 63 19.67 4.30 15.95
N GLY A 64 19.45 5.61 15.83
CA GLY A 64 20.34 6.48 15.05
C GLY A 64 21.59 6.91 15.82
N ASN A 65 21.41 7.32 17.08
CA ASN A 65 22.48 7.77 17.95
C ASN A 65 22.64 6.78 19.11
N PRO A 66 23.74 6.00 19.19
CA PRO A 66 23.95 5.07 20.29
C PRO A 66 23.97 5.73 21.68
N MET A 67 24.28 7.03 21.76
CA MET A 67 24.30 7.80 23.01
C MET A 67 22.94 8.40 23.38
N VAL A 68 22.00 8.47 22.44
CA VAL A 68 20.62 8.93 22.67
C VAL A 68 19.69 7.85 22.16
N PRO A 69 19.20 6.95 23.04
CA PRO A 69 18.47 5.76 22.62
C PRO A 69 17.08 6.17 22.11
N ALA A 70 17.04 6.58 20.84
CA ALA A 70 15.86 6.98 20.12
C ALA A 70 15.91 6.44 18.69
N ILE A 71 14.75 6.07 18.18
CA ILE A 71 14.54 5.62 16.81
C ILE A 71 15.02 6.73 15.86
N HIS A 72 15.83 6.35 14.88
CA HIS A 72 16.37 7.25 13.88
C HIS A 72 15.24 7.97 13.11
N GLY A 73 15.43 9.26 12.82
CA GLY A 73 14.45 10.07 12.08
C GLY A 73 14.09 9.45 10.72
N GLY A 74 15.08 8.96 9.97
CA GLY A 74 14.85 8.29 8.68
C GLY A 74 14.04 6.99 8.80
N VAL A 75 14.19 6.24 9.89
CA VAL A 75 13.36 5.04 10.17
C VAL A 75 11.93 5.46 10.45
N THR A 76 11.74 6.53 11.22
CA THR A 76 10.41 7.08 11.52
C THR A 76 9.71 7.58 10.24
N ALA A 77 10.43 8.31 9.39
CA ALA A 77 9.89 8.80 8.12
C ALA A 77 9.50 7.63 7.20
N ALA A 78 10.37 6.64 7.05
CA ALA A 78 10.11 5.42 6.29
C ALA A 78 8.89 4.65 6.82
N PHE A 79 8.79 4.50 8.14
CA PHE A 79 7.66 3.83 8.77
C PHE A 79 6.33 4.53 8.45
N LEU A 80 6.29 5.86 8.57
CA LEU A 80 5.12 6.66 8.24
C LEU A 80 4.76 6.58 6.75
N GLU A 81 5.75 6.64 5.86
CA GLU A 81 5.53 6.55 4.41
C GLU A 81 5.00 5.18 3.98
N VAL A 82 5.62 4.09 4.45
CA VAL A 82 5.16 2.72 4.20
C VAL A 82 3.72 2.53 4.72
N THR A 83 3.41 3.09 5.89
CA THR A 83 2.04 3.08 6.46
C THR A 83 1.04 3.76 5.53
N ALA A 84 1.38 4.93 4.98
CA ALA A 84 0.51 5.63 4.03
C ALA A 84 0.31 4.84 2.72
N ILE A 85 1.39 4.34 2.13
CA ILE A 85 1.36 3.60 0.86
C ILE A 85 0.49 2.35 1.00
N LEU A 86 0.68 1.55 2.06
CA LEU A 86 -0.08 0.32 2.23
C LEU A 86 -1.52 0.57 2.66
N ALA A 87 -1.83 1.58 3.46
CA ALA A 87 -3.22 1.93 3.74
C ALA A 87 -3.98 2.36 2.48
N LEU A 88 -3.34 3.18 1.63
CA LEU A 88 -3.93 3.63 0.37
C LEU A 88 -4.02 2.50 -0.66
N GLY A 89 -2.99 1.66 -0.76
CA GLY A 89 -2.99 0.46 -1.59
C GLY A 89 -4.06 -0.53 -1.16
N TRP A 90 -4.20 -0.78 0.14
CA TRP A 90 -5.25 -1.63 0.69
C TRP A 90 -6.64 -1.12 0.30
N ARG A 91 -6.90 0.18 0.48
CA ARG A 91 -8.18 0.79 0.10
C ARG A 91 -8.49 0.66 -1.39
N LEU A 92 -7.45 0.75 -2.23
CA LEU A 92 -7.57 0.56 -3.67
C LEU A 92 -7.89 -0.89 -4.06
N LEU A 93 -7.29 -1.86 -3.37
CA LEU A 93 -7.38 -3.28 -3.73
C LEU A 93 -8.63 -3.96 -3.16
N LEU A 94 -9.19 -3.45 -2.07
CA LEU A 94 -10.35 -4.04 -1.39
C LEU A 94 -11.50 -4.47 -2.34
N PRO A 95 -11.97 -3.64 -3.30
CA PRO A 95 -13.03 -4.06 -4.21
C PRO A 95 -12.65 -5.26 -5.10
N ALA A 96 -11.42 -5.31 -5.60
CA ALA A 96 -10.91 -6.43 -6.42
C ALA A 96 -10.65 -7.69 -5.57
N ILE A 97 -10.24 -7.52 -4.31
CA ILE A 97 -10.13 -8.62 -3.34
C ILE A 97 -11.51 -9.24 -3.09
N ASP A 98 -12.51 -8.42 -2.84
CA ASP A 98 -13.88 -8.85 -2.57
C ASP A 98 -14.55 -9.48 -3.79
N ALA A 99 -14.25 -8.97 -5.00
CA ALA A 99 -14.68 -9.55 -6.27
C ALA A 99 -13.90 -10.83 -6.65
N ARG A 100 -12.83 -11.15 -5.91
CA ARG A 100 -11.92 -12.29 -6.14
C ARG A 100 -11.07 -12.20 -7.42
N ASP A 101 -10.83 -10.99 -7.90
CA ASP A 101 -9.96 -10.71 -9.06
C ASP A 101 -8.47 -10.80 -8.72
N ILE A 102 -8.13 -10.88 -7.42
CA ILE A 102 -6.76 -10.98 -6.92
C ILE A 102 -6.58 -12.32 -6.22
N ASP A 103 -5.70 -13.17 -6.75
CA ASP A 103 -5.31 -14.45 -6.15
C ASP A 103 -4.13 -14.27 -5.18
N PRO A 104 -4.28 -14.63 -3.88
CA PRO A 104 -3.17 -14.59 -2.92
C PRO A 104 -1.91 -15.33 -3.39
N GLY A 105 -2.06 -16.46 -4.10
CA GLY A 105 -0.94 -17.25 -4.62
C GLY A 105 -0.13 -16.51 -5.67
N GLU A 106 -0.79 -15.71 -6.52
CA GLU A 106 -0.11 -14.89 -7.52
C GLU A 106 0.64 -13.71 -6.89
N VAL A 107 0.03 -13.07 -5.89
CA VAL A 107 0.67 -12.00 -5.11
C VAL A 107 1.91 -12.54 -4.39
N ALA A 108 1.80 -13.72 -3.77
CA ALA A 108 2.92 -14.40 -3.12
C ALA A 108 4.03 -14.81 -4.10
N ALA A 109 3.67 -15.16 -5.35
CA ALA A 109 4.61 -15.43 -6.44
C ALA A 109 5.26 -14.16 -7.03
N GLY A 110 5.01 -12.98 -6.47
CA GLY A 110 5.63 -11.72 -6.87
C GLY A 110 4.84 -10.91 -7.89
N ARG A 111 3.64 -11.36 -8.32
CA ARG A 111 2.71 -10.54 -9.13
C ARG A 111 1.94 -9.58 -8.23
N LEU A 112 2.68 -8.64 -7.66
CA LEU A 112 2.13 -7.65 -6.73
C LEU A 112 1.23 -6.66 -7.49
N PRO A 113 0.05 -6.33 -6.94
CA PRO A 113 -0.77 -5.25 -7.48
C PRO A 113 -0.01 -3.93 -7.43
N ARG A 114 -0.31 -3.03 -8.38
CA ARG A 114 0.36 -1.72 -8.43
C ARG A 114 -0.03 -0.88 -7.22
N LEU A 115 0.96 -0.49 -6.43
CA LEU A 115 0.77 0.39 -5.28
C LEU A 115 0.86 1.88 -5.67
N PRO A 116 0.24 2.77 -4.88
CA PRO A 116 0.47 4.21 -4.98
C PRO A 116 1.96 4.55 -4.85
N ARG A 117 2.41 5.58 -5.56
CA ARG A 117 3.80 6.07 -5.48
C ARG A 117 3.81 7.44 -4.85
N THR A 118 4.71 7.65 -3.89
CA THR A 118 4.92 8.95 -3.25
C THR A 118 5.33 10.00 -4.27
N ILE A 119 4.74 11.18 -4.17
CA ILE A 119 5.16 12.39 -4.88
C ILE A 119 5.97 13.26 -3.93
N ASP A 120 5.38 13.52 -2.76
CA ASP A 120 6.00 14.21 -1.65
C ASP A 120 5.50 13.65 -0.32
N PHE A 121 6.35 13.78 0.69
CA PHE A 121 6.08 13.34 2.06
C PHE A 121 6.77 14.29 3.02
N SER A 122 6.03 14.80 4.00
CA SER A 122 6.51 15.74 5.01
C SER A 122 6.29 15.14 6.40
N VAL A 123 7.30 15.21 7.26
CA VAL A 123 7.28 14.61 8.60
C VAL A 123 7.53 15.67 9.66
N ASN A 124 6.63 15.75 10.63
CA ASN A 124 6.78 16.54 11.83
C ASN A 124 7.21 15.62 12.98
N TYR A 125 8.44 15.79 13.48
CA TYR A 125 8.94 15.10 14.65
C TYR A 125 8.52 15.89 15.91
N LEU A 126 7.66 15.29 16.72
CA LEU A 126 7.05 15.95 17.89
C LEU A 126 7.82 15.68 19.17
N ARG A 127 8.40 14.48 19.27
CA ARG A 127 9.16 13.99 20.43
C ARG A 127 9.99 12.76 20.03
N PRO A 128 11.02 12.38 20.80
CA PRO A 128 11.84 11.22 20.49
C PRO A 128 11.01 9.93 20.46
N GLY A 129 11.19 9.11 19.42
CA GLY A 129 10.65 7.75 19.40
C GLY A 129 11.53 6.86 20.28
N LEU A 130 10.99 6.34 21.38
CA LEU A 130 11.75 5.56 22.36
C LEU A 130 12.15 4.17 21.80
N PRO A 131 13.11 3.45 22.42
CA PRO A 131 13.56 2.11 22.01
C PRO A 131 12.50 1.04 22.34
N ARG A 132 11.39 1.08 21.63
CA ARG A 132 10.25 0.16 21.79
C ARG A 132 9.40 0.20 20.53
N ASP A 133 8.48 -0.74 20.44
CA ASP A 133 7.54 -0.82 19.33
C ASP A 133 6.82 0.51 19.12
N ALA A 134 6.63 0.85 17.86
CA ALA A 134 5.83 1.99 17.45
C ALA A 134 4.66 1.53 16.59
N PHE A 135 3.58 2.28 16.67
CA PHE A 135 2.36 2.06 15.91
C PHE A 135 2.09 3.26 15.04
N ALA A 136 1.49 3.04 13.87
CA ALA A 136 1.05 4.14 13.03
C ALA A 136 -0.28 3.84 12.35
N ARG A 137 -1.03 4.89 12.09
CA ARG A 137 -2.27 4.82 11.31
C ARG A 137 -2.32 5.95 10.31
N ALA A 138 -2.73 5.59 9.10
CA ALA A 138 -3.00 6.53 8.03
C ALA A 138 -4.49 6.88 7.97
N VAL A 139 -4.77 8.15 7.72
CA VAL A 139 -6.09 8.69 7.39
C VAL A 139 -6.02 9.19 5.96
N ILE A 140 -6.81 8.58 5.07
CA ILE A 140 -6.91 9.02 3.68
C ILE A 140 -7.83 10.26 3.65
N CYS A 141 -7.22 11.44 3.58
CA CYS A 141 -7.95 12.71 3.55
C CYS A 141 -8.71 12.90 2.23
N ARG A 142 -8.09 12.49 1.11
CA ARG A 142 -8.69 12.55 -0.22
C ARG A 142 -8.18 11.39 -1.07
N MET A 143 -9.09 10.65 -1.68
CA MET A 143 -8.78 9.60 -2.65
C MET A 143 -9.27 10.02 -4.04
N GLY A 144 -8.36 10.35 -4.95
CA GLY A 144 -8.69 10.73 -6.33
C GLY A 144 -8.20 9.70 -7.34
N ARG A 145 -8.63 9.81 -8.59
CA ARG A 145 -8.21 8.88 -9.66
C ARG A 145 -6.72 8.95 -10.01
N ARG A 146 -6.10 10.12 -9.85
CA ARG A 146 -4.68 10.36 -10.20
C ARG A 146 -3.82 10.68 -8.98
N PHE A 147 -4.40 11.34 -7.99
CA PHE A 147 -3.71 11.85 -6.82
C PHE A 147 -4.53 11.61 -5.57
N SER A 148 -3.86 11.29 -4.47
CA SER A 148 -4.46 11.12 -3.15
C SER A 148 -3.62 11.81 -2.09
N THR A 149 -4.27 12.31 -1.04
CA THR A 149 -3.62 12.94 0.11
C THR A 149 -3.89 12.12 1.35
N VAL A 150 -2.84 11.83 2.12
CA VAL A 150 -2.90 11.00 3.32
C VAL A 150 -2.22 11.73 4.48
N ARG A 151 -2.79 11.64 5.68
CA ARG A 151 -2.12 11.99 6.93
C ARG A 151 -1.79 10.72 7.70
N VAL A 152 -0.69 10.71 8.42
CA VAL A 152 -0.27 9.57 9.24
C VAL A 152 0.16 10.07 10.61
N GLU A 153 -0.19 9.32 11.64
CA GLU A 153 0.28 9.58 13.00
C GLU A 153 0.97 8.32 13.52
N ALA A 154 2.12 8.50 14.15
CA ALA A 154 2.83 7.44 14.86
C ALA A 154 2.86 7.70 16.37
N TRP A 155 2.56 6.66 17.14
CA TRP A 155 2.56 6.65 18.59
C TRP A 155 3.27 5.40 19.13
N GLN A 156 3.49 5.34 20.44
CA GLN A 156 4.01 4.15 21.11
C GLN A 156 2.99 3.69 22.16
N ASP A 157 3.15 4.06 23.43
CA ASP A 157 2.25 3.61 24.49
C ASP A 157 0.84 4.20 24.40
N GLN A 158 0.73 5.49 24.04
CA GLN A 158 -0.50 6.28 24.15
C GLN A 158 -0.85 6.91 22.80
N ARG A 159 -2.02 6.56 22.24
CA ARG A 159 -2.45 6.99 20.89
C ARG A 159 -2.67 8.50 20.78
N ASP A 160 -3.08 9.14 21.86
CA ASP A 160 -3.27 10.59 21.99
C ASP A 160 -1.95 11.36 22.17
N ARG A 161 -0.83 10.65 22.32
CA ARG A 161 0.52 11.25 22.44
C ARG A 161 1.44 10.77 21.31
N PRO A 162 1.18 11.19 20.05
CA PRO A 162 2.02 10.83 18.93
C PRO A 162 3.44 11.37 19.12
N PHE A 163 4.42 10.64 18.59
CA PHE A 163 5.82 11.09 18.55
C PHE A 163 6.22 11.66 17.20
N ALA A 164 5.51 11.28 16.13
CA ALA A 164 5.67 11.84 14.81
C ALA A 164 4.33 11.88 14.07
N GLN A 165 4.21 12.83 13.16
CA GLN A 165 3.09 12.94 12.23
C GLN A 165 3.63 13.18 10.82
N ALA A 166 2.86 12.80 9.81
CA ALA A 166 3.20 13.07 8.43
C ALA A 166 2.00 13.43 7.58
N ALA A 167 2.26 14.15 6.51
CA ALA A 167 1.34 14.35 5.41
C ALA A 167 2.06 14.00 4.10
N GLY A 168 1.35 13.28 3.23
CA GLY A 168 1.89 12.84 1.95
C GLY A 168 0.91 12.93 0.81
N HIS A 169 1.44 13.14 -0.39
CA HIS A 169 0.70 13.10 -1.64
C HIS A 169 1.20 11.96 -2.50
N PHE A 170 0.27 11.21 -3.06
CA PHE A 170 0.54 9.97 -3.76
C PHE A 170 -0.05 10.01 -5.15
N ARG A 171 0.73 9.57 -6.13
CA ARG A 171 0.25 9.26 -7.48
C ARG A 171 -0.41 7.89 -7.46
N MET A 172 -1.66 7.85 -7.88
CA MET A 172 -2.43 6.61 -7.97
C MET A 172 -2.02 5.81 -9.22
N PRO A 173 -2.01 4.47 -9.15
CA PRO A 173 -1.78 3.64 -10.31
C PRO A 173 -2.92 3.84 -11.32
N LYS A 174 -2.58 3.81 -12.62
CA LYS A 174 -3.60 3.81 -13.68
C LYS A 174 -4.28 2.45 -13.69
N ALA A 175 -5.61 2.43 -13.75
CA ALA A 175 -6.36 1.23 -14.13
C ALA A 175 -5.95 0.87 -15.57
N ASP A 176 -5.31 -0.29 -15.72
CA ASP A 176 -4.81 -0.90 -16.96
C ASP A 176 -3.98 -0.06 -17.93
N VAL A 177 -2.66 -0.22 -17.80
CA VAL A 177 -1.76 -0.42 -18.94
C VAL A 177 -0.75 -1.49 -18.49
N PRO A 178 -0.71 -2.68 -19.12
CA PRO A 178 0.34 -3.67 -18.87
C PRO A 178 1.71 -3.02 -19.03
N ASP A 179 2.64 -3.30 -18.12
CA ASP A 179 4.00 -2.80 -18.26
C ASP A 179 4.64 -3.53 -19.45
N MET A 180 4.68 -2.88 -20.61
CA MET A 180 5.44 -3.38 -21.75
C MET A 180 6.93 -3.21 -21.41
N PRO A 181 7.74 -4.27 -21.44
CA PRO A 181 9.18 -4.13 -21.25
C PRO A 181 9.75 -3.37 -22.47
N GLY A 182 10.37 -2.21 -22.22
CA GLY A 182 11.27 -1.53 -23.17
C GLY A 182 10.60 -0.73 -24.28
N GLY A 183 10.17 0.49 -23.97
CA GLY A 183 9.96 1.52 -24.98
C GLY A 183 11.31 2.13 -25.37
N ALA A 184 11.91 1.64 -26.44
CA ALA A 184 13.04 2.28 -27.11
C ALA A 184 12.69 3.73 -27.47
N ASP A 185 13.71 4.58 -27.38
CA ASP A 185 13.69 6.01 -27.64
C ASP A 185 12.76 6.43 -28.78
N GLY A 186 11.71 7.16 -28.42
CA GLY A 186 10.89 7.94 -29.35
C GLY A 186 11.68 9.12 -29.89
N LYS A 187 12.70 8.87 -30.71
CA LYS A 187 13.26 9.89 -31.58
C LYS A 187 12.22 10.17 -32.66
N GLN A 188 11.52 11.29 -32.51
CA GLN A 188 10.64 11.84 -33.52
C GLN A 188 11.40 11.92 -34.86
N PRO A 189 10.95 11.29 -35.97
CA PRO A 189 11.59 11.51 -37.25
C PRO A 189 11.36 12.97 -37.68
N ALA A 190 12.45 13.62 -38.11
CA ALA A 190 12.43 14.97 -38.65
C ALA A 190 11.47 15.06 -39.85
N PRO A 191 10.73 16.17 -40.01
CA PRO A 191 9.84 16.35 -41.16
C PRO A 191 10.65 16.42 -42.47
N ALA A 192 10.18 15.71 -43.49
CA ALA A 192 10.77 15.70 -44.84
C ALA A 192 10.82 17.11 -45.47
N PRO A 193 11.84 17.42 -46.28
CA PRO A 193 11.95 18.72 -46.92
C PRO A 193 10.82 18.92 -47.93
N ARG A 194 10.18 20.10 -47.89
CA ARG A 194 9.18 20.50 -48.88
C ARG A 194 9.85 20.60 -50.24
N ALA A 195 9.36 19.85 -51.22
CA ALA A 195 9.70 20.05 -52.62
C ALA A 195 9.29 21.47 -53.03
N GLY A 196 10.24 22.23 -53.57
CA GLY A 196 9.98 23.53 -54.16
C GLY A 196 9.24 23.36 -55.48
N ASP A 197 8.16 24.12 -55.62
CA ASP A 197 7.58 24.46 -56.92
C ASP A 197 8.39 25.61 -57.54
N GLY A 198 8.69 25.47 -58.84
CA GLY A 198 8.82 26.52 -59.86
C GLY A 198 9.54 27.83 -59.53
#